data_AF-A0A9E4DRW3-F1
#
_entry.id   AF-A0A9E4DRW3-F1
#
_cell.length_a   1.000
_cell.length_b   1.000
_cell.length_c   1.000
_cell.angle_alpha   90.00
_cell.angle_beta   90.00
_cell.angle_gamma   90.00
#
_symmetry.space_group_name_H-M   'P 1'
#
loop_
_entity.id
_entity.type
_entity.pdbx_description
1 polymer ?
#
loop_
_entity_poly.entity_id
_entity_poly.type
_entity_poly.pdbx_seq_one_letter_code
_entity_poly.pdbx_strand_id
1 'polypeptide(L)'
;MNNEKVVKIDGVEIDSTFLMKKALTLTAVATQTSLLIRLLEGLEFDCKHGGGLNLEHFIETNGLSELTEGLTHIKEQVQEISDAICPDPD
;
A
#
# COMPACT_ATOMS: atom_id res chain seq x y z
N MET A 1 -3.79 -23.97 28.02
CA MET A 1 -4.37 -23.95 26.67
C MET A 1 -4.89 -22.54 26.45
N ASN A 2 -4.22 -21.74 25.61
CA ASN A 2 -4.67 -20.40 25.30
C ASN A 2 -5.90 -20.52 24.40
N ASN A 3 -7.06 -20.07 24.89
CA ASN A 3 -8.25 -19.90 24.07
C ASN A 3 -7.98 -18.72 23.12
N GLU A 4 -7.51 -18.99 21.91
CA GLU A 4 -7.55 -18.00 20.84
C GLU A 4 -9.03 -17.66 20.59
N LYS A 5 -9.41 -16.41 20.86
CA LYS A 5 -10.76 -15.92 20.58
C LYS A 5 -10.89 -15.81 19.06
N VAL A 6 -11.58 -16.76 18.45
CA VAL A 6 -12.03 -16.68 17.06
C VAL A 6 -13.29 -15.81 17.02
N VAL A 7 -13.24 -14.72 16.27
CA VAL A 7 -14.41 -13.88 15.98
C VAL A 7 -14.88 -14.22 14.57
N LYS A 8 -16.16 -14.53 14.40
CA LYS A 8 -16.75 -14.73 13.07
C LYS A 8 -17.48 -13.48 12.65
N ILE A 9 -17.08 -12.88 11.53
CA ILE A 9 -17.80 -11.78 10.90
C ILE A 9 -18.10 -12.20 9.46
N ASP A 10 -19.37 -12.20 9.06
CA ASP A 10 -19.87 -12.61 7.73
C ASP A 10 -19.32 -13.95 7.21
N GLY A 11 -19.17 -14.92 8.12
CA GLY A 11 -18.66 -16.25 7.81
C GLY A 11 -17.15 -16.37 7.71
N VAL A 12 -16.40 -15.27 7.87
CA VAL A 12 -14.94 -15.26 7.94
C VAL A 12 -14.49 -15.47 9.39
N GLU A 13 -13.65 -16.48 9.61
CA GLU A 13 -12.99 -16.70 10.90
C GLU A 13 -11.81 -15.74 11.05
N ILE A 14 -11.99 -14.74 11.90
CA ILE A 14 -10.94 -13.80 12.31
C ILE A 14 -10.27 -14.38 13.55
N ASP A 15 -9.10 -14.96 13.33
CA ASP A 15 -8.21 -15.44 14.39
C ASP A 15 -6.88 -14.66 14.41
N SER A 16 -6.02 -14.98 15.38
CA SER A 16 -4.70 -14.38 15.53
C SER A 16 -3.83 -14.54 14.28
N THR A 17 -3.93 -15.70 13.63
CA THR A 17 -3.15 -16.03 12.42
C THR A 17 -3.61 -15.18 11.23
N PHE A 18 -4.92 -14.99 11.06
CA PHE A 18 -5.52 -14.14 10.03
C PHE A 18 -5.09 -12.69 10.21
N LEU A 19 -5.23 -12.13 11.42
CA LEU A 19 -4.83 -10.76 11.70
C LEU A 19 -3.32 -10.56 11.49
N MET A 20 -2.50 -11.54 11.87
CA MET A 20 -1.06 -11.49 11.63
C MET A 20 -0.71 -11.46 10.14
N LYS A 21 -1.40 -12.24 9.30
CA LYS A 21 -1.22 -12.19 7.85
C LYS A 21 -1.58 -10.81 7.28
N LYS A 22 -2.69 -10.22 7.73
CA LYS A 22 -3.11 -8.87 7.30
C LYS A 22 -2.12 -7.79 7.76
N ALA A 23 -1.57 -7.91 8.98
CA ALA A 23 -0.53 -7.01 9.48
C ALA A 23 0.78 -7.08 8.66
N LEU A 24 1.17 -8.28 8.22
CA LEU A 24 2.31 -8.44 7.31
C LEU A 24 2.05 -7.76 5.95
N THR A 25 0.85 -7.92 5.39
CA THR A 25 0.47 -7.23 4.15
C THR A 25 0.49 -5.70 4.33
N LEU A 26 -0.05 -5.17 5.43
CA LEU A 26 0.02 -3.73 5.74
C LEU A 26 1.46 -3.23 5.87
N THR A 27 2.36 -4.04 6.44
CA THR A 27 3.78 -3.70 6.56
C THR A 27 4.45 -3.62 5.18
N ALA A 28 4.12 -4.55 4.28
CA ALA A 28 4.59 -4.53 2.90
C ALA A 28 4.08 -3.29 2.16
N VAL A 29 2.78 -2.98 2.28
CA VAL A 29 2.17 -1.77 1.72
C VAL A 29 2.86 -0.50 2.23
N ALA A 30 3.05 -0.38 3.55
CA ALA A 30 3.74 0.77 4.14
C ALA A 30 5.17 0.96 3.61
N THR A 31 5.86 -0.15 3.35
CA THR A 31 7.21 -0.15 2.76
C THR A 31 7.17 0.34 1.32
N GLN A 32 6.23 -0.14 0.50
CA GLN A 32 6.03 0.32 -0.87
C GLN A 32 5.69 1.81 -0.92
N THR A 33 4.75 2.26 -0.08
CA THR A 33 4.41 3.69 0.05
C THR A 33 5.63 4.54 0.38
N SER A 34 6.49 4.09 1.29
CA SER A 34 7.71 4.81 1.65
C SER A 34 8.69 4.94 0.49
N LEU A 35 8.78 3.93 -0.39
CA LEU A 35 9.62 3.98 -1.59
C LEU A 35 9.06 4.98 -2.61
N LEU A 36 7.74 5.00 -2.82
CA LEU A 36 7.08 5.97 -3.71
C LEU A 36 7.24 7.42 -3.21
N ILE A 37 7.15 7.64 -1.90
CA ILE A 37 7.41 8.95 -1.29
C ILE A 37 8.83 9.42 -1.59
N ARG A 38 9.84 8.57 -1.40
CA ARG A 38 11.24 8.93 -1.70
C ARG A 38 11.48 9.24 -3.18
N LEU A 39 10.81 8.51 -4.07
CA LEU A 39 10.85 8.78 -5.50
C LEU A 39 10.27 10.17 -5.80
N LEU A 40 9.12 10.50 -5.22
CA LEU A 40 8.48 11.81 -5.36
C LEU A 40 9.34 12.94 -4.79
N GLU A 41 9.95 12.76 -3.62
CA GLU A 41 10.88 13.72 -3.03
C GLU A 41 12.10 13.97 -3.94
N GLY A 42 12.63 12.92 -4.58
CA GLY A 42 13.71 13.03 -5.56
C GLY A 42 13.30 13.83 -6.80
N LEU A 43 12.14 13.54 -7.37
CA LEU A 43 11.59 14.28 -8.51
C LEU A 43 11.31 15.76 -8.15
N GLU A 44 10.78 16.02 -6.96
CA GLU A 44 10.54 17.38 -6.47
C GLU A 44 11.86 18.14 -6.29
N PHE A 45 12.88 17.48 -5.73
CA PHE A 45 14.22 18.06 -5.60
C PHE A 45 14.80 18.43 -6.98
N ASP A 46 14.76 17.53 -7.95
CA ASP A 46 15.29 17.75 -9.30
C ASP A 46 14.52 18.88 -10.01
N CYS A 47 13.20 18.92 -9.86
CA CYS A 47 12.36 20.00 -10.40
C CYS A 47 12.74 21.37 -9.82
N LYS A 48 13.06 21.45 -8.53
CA LYS A 48 13.42 22.72 -7.85
C LYS A 48 14.84 23.19 -8.15
N HIS A 49 15.77 22.27 -8.41
CA HIS A 49 17.19 22.57 -8.55
C HIS A 49 17.66 22.57 -10.02
N GLY A 50 16.74 22.42 -10.98
CA GLY A 50 17.06 22.48 -12.41
C GLY A 50 17.71 21.20 -12.95
N GLY A 51 17.59 20.08 -12.24
CA GLY A 51 18.01 18.75 -12.67
C GLY A 51 17.03 18.16 -13.69
N GLY A 52 16.79 18.87 -14.80
CA GLY A 52 15.74 18.52 -15.77
C GLY A 52 15.86 17.12 -16.39
N LEU A 53 17.08 16.59 -16.50
CA LEU A 53 17.35 15.30 -17.16
C LEU A 53 16.68 14.10 -16.47
N ASN A 54 16.64 14.07 -15.13
CA ASN A 54 16.00 12.96 -14.41
C ASN A 54 14.47 13.03 -14.51
N LEU A 55 13.91 14.24 -14.48
CA LEU A 55 12.48 14.45 -14.62
C LEU A 55 12.01 14.18 -16.06
N GLU A 56 12.75 14.66 -17.06
CA GLU A 56 12.49 14.37 -18.48
C GLU A 56 12.57 12.87 -18.73
N HIS A 57 13.65 12.22 -18.29
CA HIS A 57 13.80 10.77 -18.43
C HIS A 57 12.65 10.02 -17.73
N PHE A 58 12.27 10.43 -16.51
CA PHE A 58 11.16 9.83 -15.78
C PHE A 58 9.82 9.96 -16.53
N ILE A 59 9.57 11.09 -17.18
CA ILE A 59 8.37 11.30 -18.00
C ILE A 59 8.43 10.44 -19.27
N GLU A 60 9.59 10.40 -19.95
CA GLU A 60 9.80 9.63 -21.17
C GLU A 60 9.68 8.12 -20.96
N THR A 61 10.06 7.61 -19.77
CA THR A 61 10.01 6.19 -19.43
C THR A 61 8.67 5.76 -18.82
N ASN A 62 7.60 6.55 -18.96
CA ASN A 62 6.28 6.28 -18.35
C ASN A 62 6.29 6.21 -16.82
N GLY A 63 7.25 6.82 -16.13
CA GLY A 63 7.37 6.76 -14.67
C GLY A 63 6.13 7.29 -13.95
N LEU A 64 5.39 8.24 -14.54
CA LEU A 64 4.10 8.70 -14.03
C LEU A 64 3.01 7.63 -14.07
N SER A 65 2.99 6.78 -15.11
CA SER A 65 2.07 5.64 -15.19
C SER A 65 2.40 4.62 -14.12
N GLU A 66 3.68 4.25 -14.00
CA GLU A 66 4.15 3.28 -13.00
C GLU A 66 3.87 3.75 -11.56
N LEU A 67 4.05 5.06 -11.28
CA LEU A 67 3.68 5.66 -10.00
C LEU A 67 2.17 5.53 -9.73
N THR A 68 1.35 5.83 -10.73
CA THR A 68 -0.12 5.78 -10.62
C THR A 68 -0.60 4.35 -10.40
N GLU A 69 -0.02 3.38 -11.11
CA GLU A 69 -0.29 1.95 -10.95
C GLU A 69 0.12 1.48 -9.55
N GLY A 70 1.30 1.88 -9.07
CA GLY A 70 1.76 1.56 -7.71
C GLY A 70 0.83 2.10 -6.62
N LEU A 71 0.39 3.36 -6.75
CA LEU A 71 -0.57 3.97 -5.82
C LEU A 71 -1.95 3.29 -5.87
N THR A 72 -2.40 2.92 -7.07
CA THR A 72 -3.67 2.20 -7.25
C THR A 72 -3.61 0.83 -6.60
N HIS A 73 -2.50 0.10 -6.79
CA HIS A 73 -2.29 -1.21 -6.17
C HIS A 73 -2.27 -1.12 -4.64
N ILE A 74 -1.57 -0.12 -4.08
CA ILE A 74 -1.57 0.14 -2.63
C ILE A 74 -2.98 0.40 -2.12
N LYS A 75 -3.76 1.24 -2.82
CA LYS A 75 -5.15 1.54 -2.46
C LYS A 75 -5.99 0.26 -2.42
N GLU A 76 -5.90 -0.58 -3.45
CA GLU A 76 -6.63 -1.85 -3.54
C GLU A 76 -6.27 -2.78 -2.39
N GLN A 77 -4.97 -2.96 -2.09
CA GLN A 77 -4.53 -3.80 -0.99
C GLN A 77 -5.00 -3.30 0.38
N VAL A 78 -5.00 -1.99 0.60
CA VAL A 78 -5.54 -1.41 1.84
C VAL A 78 -7.04 -1.64 1.94
N GLN A 79 -7.78 -1.45 0.84
CA GLN A 79 -9.23 -1.68 0.81
C GLN A 79 -9.56 -3.15 1.08
N GLU A 80 -8.89 -4.10 0.42
CA GLU A 80 -9.07 -5.54 0.65
C GLU A 80 -8.76 -5.96 2.09
N ILE A 81 -7.80 -5.30 2.75
CA ILE A 81 -7.52 -5.55 4.17
C ILE A 81 -8.66 -4.97 5.02
N SER A 82 -9.09 -3.74 4.73
CA SER A 82 -10.19 -3.06 5.42
C SER A 82 -11.47 -3.88 5.36
N ASP A 83 -11.90 -4.27 4.17
CA ASP A 83 -13.13 -5.05 3.96
C ASP A 83 -13.07 -6.41 4.67
N ALA A 84 -11.88 -6.98 4.79
CA ALA A 84 -11.68 -8.28 5.43
C ALA A 84 -11.64 -8.22 6.97
N ILE A 85 -11.29 -7.07 7.57
CA ILE A 85 -11.24 -6.90 9.04
C ILE A 85 -12.44 -6.14 9.60
N CYS A 86 -13.05 -5.27 8.79
CA CYS A 86 -14.19 -4.43 9.11
C CYS A 86 -15.19 -4.52 7.96
N PRO A 87 -15.86 -5.67 7.78
CA PRO A 87 -16.92 -5.76 6.77
C PRO A 87 -18.05 -4.80 7.16
N ASP A 88 -18.64 -4.16 6.15
CA ASP A 88 -19.72 -3.20 6.37
C ASP A 88 -20.90 -3.89 7.05
N PRO A 89 -21.47 -3.29 8.12
CA PRO A 89 -22.71 -3.77 8.68
C PRO A 89 -23.84 -3.44 7.70
N ASP A 90 -24.42 -4.46 7.07
CA ASP A 90 -25.69 -4.35 6.33
C ASP A 90 -26.77 -3.59 7.14
#